data_AF-A0A6P0ZQR4-F1
#
_entry.id   AF-A0A6P0ZQR4-F1
#
_cell.length_a   1.000
_cell.length_b   1.000
_cell.length_c   1.000
_cell.angle_alpha   90.00
_cell.angle_beta   90.00
_cell.angle_gamma   90.00
#
_symmetry.space_group_name_H-M   'P 1'
#
loop_
_entity.id
_entity.type
_entity.pdbx_description
1 polymer ?
#
loop_
_entity_poly.entity_id
_entity_poly.type
_entity_poly.pdbx_seq_one_letter_code
_entity_poly.pdbx_strand_id
1 'polypeptide(L)'
;MWGKGASVTAITERVYRYWQTQNVLLVFHDVHVMPEAYLDQLIREFWTPLATNARQVTPSASRFKLLMFLVDYEGTVGNLDAIFSDKIDRTQPQMPVKSPKINQFDEDELIDWMMRESEELPIEFTHEVDETVKVVLENSDNGIPEYVLAEICDRCGVDWYNDVKQRWRL
;
A
#
# COMPACT_ATOMS: atom_id res chain seq x y z
N MET A 1 -20.99 9.01 -28.88
CA MET A 1 -22.03 8.59 -27.91
C MET A 1 -21.35 7.84 -26.78
N TRP A 2 -20.97 8.54 -25.71
CA TRP A 2 -20.50 7.89 -24.49
C TRP A 2 -21.75 7.34 -23.78
N GLY A 3 -21.77 6.03 -23.49
CA GLY A 3 -22.89 5.41 -22.78
C GLY A 3 -23.10 6.10 -21.44
N LYS A 4 -24.36 6.25 -21.01
CA LYS A 4 -24.75 6.79 -19.70
C LYS A 4 -23.84 6.19 -18.62
N GLY A 5 -22.94 7.00 -18.07
CA GLY A 5 -22.03 6.56 -17.00
C GLY A 5 -22.85 6.06 -15.82
N ALA A 6 -22.42 4.94 -15.21
CA ALA A 6 -22.99 4.49 -13.96
C ALA A 6 -22.82 5.59 -12.91
N SER A 7 -23.86 5.87 -12.13
CA SER A 7 -23.75 6.83 -11.02
C SER A 7 -22.76 6.30 -9.97
N VAL A 8 -22.11 7.21 -9.23
CA VAL A 8 -21.23 6.84 -8.11
C VAL A 8 -21.94 5.88 -7.15
N THR A 9 -23.21 6.14 -6.84
CA THR A 9 -24.05 5.25 -6.02
C THR A 9 -24.14 3.83 -6.57
N ALA A 10 -24.34 3.66 -7.87
CA ALA A 10 -24.42 2.33 -8.49
C ALA A 10 -23.07 1.60 -8.44
N ILE A 11 -21.95 2.32 -8.56
CA ILE A 11 -20.61 1.76 -8.40
C ILE A 11 -20.40 1.33 -6.94
N THR A 12 -20.69 2.21 -5.98
CA THR A 12 -20.61 1.93 -4.54
C THR A 12 -21.40 0.69 -4.14
N GLU A 13 -22.66 0.58 -4.57
CA GLU A 13 -23.49 -0.59 -4.29
C GLU A 13 -22.90 -1.87 -4.87
N ARG A 14 -22.35 -1.80 -6.08
CA ARG A 14 -21.78 -2.96 -6.76
C ARG A 14 -20.51 -3.43 -6.06
N VAL A 15 -19.63 -2.51 -5.67
CA VAL A 15 -18.43 -2.83 -4.88
C VAL A 15 -18.81 -3.43 -3.53
N TYR A 16 -19.82 -2.87 -2.86
CA TYR A 16 -20.33 -3.41 -1.60
C TYR A 16 -20.78 -4.87 -1.74
N ARG A 17 -21.54 -5.20 -2.80
CA ARG A 17 -21.97 -6.60 -3.06
C ARG A 17 -20.80 -7.54 -3.32
N TYR A 18 -19.75 -7.09 -4.02
CA TYR A 18 -18.54 -7.90 -4.19
C TYR A 18 -17.84 -8.13 -2.86
N TRP A 19 -17.70 -7.10 -2.02
CA TRP A 19 -17.07 -7.24 -0.72
C TRP A 19 -17.78 -8.26 0.19
N GLN A 20 -19.10 -8.43 0.05
CA GLN A 20 -19.84 -9.44 0.81
C GLN A 20 -19.45 -10.89 0.48
N THR A 21 -18.76 -11.14 -0.64
CA THR A 21 -18.39 -12.50 -1.08
C THR A 21 -16.89 -12.72 -1.26
N GLN A 22 -16.08 -11.66 -1.24
CA GLN A 22 -14.63 -11.73 -1.44
C GLN A 22 -13.92 -10.51 -0.83
N ASN A 23 -12.60 -10.64 -0.63
CA ASN A 23 -11.78 -9.48 -0.33
C ASN A 23 -11.83 -8.49 -1.49
N VAL A 24 -11.92 -7.20 -1.16
CA VAL A 24 -11.90 -6.11 -2.14
C VAL A 24 -10.76 -5.17 -1.77
N LEU A 25 -9.83 -5.02 -2.72
CA LEU A 25 -8.73 -4.10 -2.67
C LEU A 25 -8.92 -3.08 -3.79
N LEU A 26 -8.99 -1.81 -3.43
CA LEU A 26 -9.07 -0.69 -4.37
C LEU A 26 -7.74 0.05 -4.32
N VAL A 27 -7.09 0.23 -5.47
CA VAL A 27 -5.83 0.96 -5.57
C VAL A 27 -6.02 2.08 -6.58
N PHE A 28 -5.92 3.32 -6.10
CA PHE A 28 -5.94 4.51 -6.95
C PHE A 28 -4.52 5.01 -7.08
N HIS A 29 -3.98 4.92 -8.29
CA HIS A 29 -2.65 5.44 -8.62
C HIS A 29 -2.71 6.94 -8.92
N ASP A 30 -1.53 7.58 -8.88
CA ASP A 30 -1.33 8.95 -9.34
C ASP A 30 -2.19 9.99 -8.60
N VAL A 31 -2.49 9.77 -7.31
CA VAL A 31 -3.33 10.73 -6.57
C VAL A 31 -2.63 12.08 -6.37
N HIS A 32 -1.31 12.12 -6.50
CA HIS A 32 -0.49 13.33 -6.43
C HIS A 32 -0.78 14.36 -7.53
N VAL A 33 -1.28 13.93 -8.70
CA VAL A 33 -1.72 14.83 -9.78
C VAL A 33 -3.23 15.06 -9.78
N MET A 34 -3.97 14.48 -8.83
CA MET A 34 -5.41 14.67 -8.72
C MET A 34 -5.72 16.02 -8.03
N PRO A 35 -6.62 16.84 -8.59
CA PRO A 35 -7.12 18.01 -7.89
C PRO A 35 -7.73 17.63 -6.54
N GLU A 36 -7.40 18.38 -5.48
CA GLU A 36 -7.90 18.14 -4.12
C GLU A 36 -9.41 17.97 -4.08
N ALA A 37 -10.16 18.79 -4.81
CA ALA A 37 -11.62 18.71 -4.87
C ALA A 37 -12.14 17.37 -5.41
N TYR A 38 -11.41 16.72 -6.34
CA TYR A 38 -11.78 15.40 -6.84
C TYR A 38 -11.42 14.28 -5.87
N LEU A 39 -10.30 14.43 -5.16
CA LEU A 39 -9.92 13.49 -4.11
C LEU A 39 -10.93 13.55 -2.96
N ASP A 40 -11.27 14.74 -2.49
CA ASP A 40 -12.33 14.97 -1.48
C ASP A 40 -13.67 14.39 -1.95
N GLN A 41 -14.03 14.61 -3.22
CA GLN A 41 -15.24 14.00 -3.81
C GLN A 41 -15.18 12.47 -3.80
N LEU A 42 -14.05 11.86 -4.18
CA LEU A 42 -13.85 10.41 -4.14
C LEU A 42 -14.05 9.87 -2.71
N ILE A 43 -13.45 10.54 -1.73
CA ILE A 43 -13.56 10.13 -0.32
C ILE A 43 -15.00 10.28 0.19
N ARG A 44 -15.64 11.42 -0.07
CA ARG A 44 -16.99 11.73 0.44
C ARG A 44 -18.09 10.93 -0.26
N GLU A 45 -18.06 10.80 -1.58
CA GLU A 45 -19.17 10.27 -2.37
C GLU A 45 -19.06 8.77 -2.65
N PHE A 46 -17.84 8.22 -2.65
CA PHE A 46 -17.60 6.82 -2.93
C PHE A 46 -17.10 6.04 -1.70
N TRP A 47 -15.97 6.42 -1.12
CA TRP A 47 -15.34 5.63 -0.04
C TRP A 47 -16.13 5.68 1.27
N THR A 48 -16.53 6.87 1.72
CA THR A 48 -17.22 7.04 3.00
C THR A 48 -18.53 6.24 3.07
N PRO A 49 -19.43 6.28 2.06
CA PRO A 49 -20.61 5.45 2.06
C PRO A 49 -20.30 3.95 2.03
N LEU A 50 -19.31 3.53 1.23
CA LEU A 50 -18.91 2.13 1.12
C LEU A 50 -18.39 1.57 2.45
N ALA A 51 -17.44 2.26 3.07
CA ALA A 51 -16.84 1.87 4.34
C ALA A 51 -17.85 1.92 5.49
N THR A 52 -18.76 2.91 5.48
CA THR A 52 -19.85 3.00 6.47
C THR A 52 -20.78 1.79 6.37
N ASN A 53 -21.20 1.42 5.15
CA ASN A 53 -22.04 0.24 4.95
C ASN A 53 -21.33 -1.04 5.39
N ALA A 54 -20.05 -1.19 5.06
CA ALA A 54 -19.25 -2.35 5.46
C ALA A 54 -19.14 -2.48 6.99
N ARG A 55 -19.01 -1.35 7.71
CA ARG A 55 -18.92 -1.32 9.18
C ARG A 55 -20.22 -1.70 9.89
N GLN A 56 -21.38 -1.45 9.27
CA GLN A 56 -22.67 -1.83 9.86
C GLN A 56 -22.91 -3.34 9.85
N VAL A 57 -22.15 -4.10 9.05
CA VAL A 57 -22.19 -5.55 9.07
C VAL A 57 -21.47 -6.06 10.32
N THR A 58 -22.12 -6.92 11.09
CA THR A 58 -21.52 -7.52 12.28
C THR A 58 -20.23 -8.28 11.92
N PRO A 59 -19.16 -8.17 12.73
CA PRO A 59 -17.87 -8.83 12.44
C PRO A 59 -17.96 -10.36 12.27
N SER A 60 -18.97 -11.00 12.84
CA SER A 60 -19.24 -12.43 12.66
C SER A 60 -19.84 -12.78 11.28
N ALA A 61 -20.37 -11.79 10.55
CA ALA A 61 -21.06 -11.97 9.28
C ALA A 61 -20.18 -11.73 8.06
N SER A 62 -19.06 -10.99 8.18
CA SER A 62 -18.12 -10.78 7.07
C SER A 62 -16.69 -11.13 7.46
N ARG A 63 -16.15 -12.17 6.81
CA ARG A 63 -14.74 -12.56 6.89
C ARG A 63 -13.85 -11.80 5.90
N PHE A 64 -14.44 -10.98 5.04
CA PHE A 64 -13.75 -10.35 3.92
C PHE A 64 -13.25 -8.96 4.26
N LYS A 65 -12.07 -8.62 3.75
CA LYS A 65 -11.42 -7.32 3.95
C LYS A 65 -11.81 -6.36 2.85
N LEU A 66 -12.07 -5.11 3.23
CA LEU A 66 -12.23 -3.98 2.32
C LEU A 66 -11.10 -3.00 2.61
N LEU A 67 -10.25 -2.73 1.62
CA LEU A 67 -9.14 -1.80 1.74
C LEU A 67 -9.10 -0.89 0.52
N MET A 68 -8.72 0.36 0.76
CA MET A 68 -8.44 1.34 -0.28
C MET A 68 -7.06 1.94 -0.06
N PHE A 69 -6.25 1.95 -1.11
CA PHE A 69 -4.94 2.56 -1.16
C PHE A 69 -4.97 3.72 -2.15
N LEU A 70 -4.41 4.85 -1.73
CA LEU A 70 -4.24 6.05 -2.53
C LEU A 70 -2.72 6.23 -2.69
N VAL A 71 -2.22 5.98 -3.89
CA VAL A 71 -0.77 5.93 -4.15
C VAL A 71 -0.28 7.31 -4.58
N ASP A 72 0.40 7.96 -3.65
CA ASP A 72 1.02 9.26 -3.80
C ASP A 72 2.53 9.09 -4.02
N TYR A 73 2.98 9.19 -5.27
CA TYR A 73 4.38 9.00 -5.64
C TYR A 73 5.28 10.19 -5.26
N GLU A 74 4.69 11.36 -4.97
CA GLU A 74 5.44 12.59 -4.65
C GLU A 74 5.35 12.97 -3.16
N GLY A 75 4.46 12.32 -2.40
CA GLY A 75 4.23 12.57 -0.98
C GLY A 75 3.56 13.92 -0.68
N THR A 76 2.80 14.47 -1.63
CA THR A 76 2.17 15.80 -1.53
C THR A 76 0.77 15.77 -0.93
N VAL A 77 0.02 14.70 -1.17
CA VAL A 77 -1.40 14.54 -0.83
C VAL A 77 -1.60 14.29 0.66
N GLY A 78 -0.62 13.65 1.31
CA GLY A 78 -0.65 13.40 2.75
C GLY A 78 -0.66 14.67 3.62
N ASN A 79 -0.50 15.87 3.06
CA ASN A 79 -0.57 17.14 3.80
C ASN A 79 -1.99 17.76 3.78
N LEU A 80 -2.97 17.07 3.19
CA LEU A 80 -4.36 17.50 3.17
C LEU A 80 -5.06 17.03 4.46
N ASP A 81 -4.83 17.75 5.55
CA ASP A 81 -5.35 17.44 6.90
C ASP A 81 -6.89 17.36 6.96
N ALA A 82 -7.58 17.97 5.98
CA ALA A 82 -9.03 17.88 5.85
C ALA A 82 -9.52 16.50 5.37
N ILE A 83 -8.66 15.72 4.71
CA ILE A 83 -9.00 14.44 4.07
C ILE A 83 -8.35 13.26 4.81
N PHE A 84 -7.15 13.46 5.36
CA PHE A 84 -6.35 12.40 5.97
C PHE A 84 -6.12 12.62 7.46
N SER A 85 -6.20 11.53 8.23
CA SER A 85 -5.78 11.50 9.63
C SER A 85 -4.34 11.04 9.77
N ASP A 86 -3.60 11.58 10.75
CA ASP A 86 -2.25 11.10 11.11
C ASP A 86 -2.28 9.76 11.86
N LYS A 87 -3.44 9.36 12.41
CA LYS A 87 -3.56 8.17 13.24
C LYS A 87 -4.74 7.31 12.82
N ILE A 88 -4.54 6.00 12.95
CA ILE A 88 -5.60 5.01 12.79
C ILE A 88 -6.58 5.13 13.96
N ASP A 89 -7.78 5.63 13.67
CA ASP A 89 -8.91 5.56 14.58
C ASP A 89 -9.78 4.35 14.24
N ARG A 90 -9.74 3.33 15.09
CA ARG A 90 -10.53 2.09 14.93
C ARG A 90 -12.04 2.34 14.98
N THR A 91 -12.48 3.46 15.55
CA THR A 91 -13.89 3.86 15.59
C THR A 91 -14.36 4.54 14.32
N GLN A 92 -13.41 5.04 13.50
CA GLN A 92 -13.65 5.73 12.24
C GLN A 92 -12.82 5.11 11.08
N PRO A 93 -13.03 3.82 10.75
CA PRO A 93 -12.27 3.15 9.68
C PRO A 93 -12.54 3.72 8.28
N GLN A 94 -13.57 4.55 8.13
CA GLN A 94 -13.87 5.26 6.89
C GLN A 94 -12.96 6.49 6.67
N MET A 95 -12.28 6.99 7.70
CA MET A 95 -11.35 8.11 7.55
C MET A 95 -10.02 7.59 6.97
N PRO A 96 -9.59 8.06 5.79
CA PRO A 96 -8.27 7.74 5.27
C PRO A 96 -7.16 8.15 6.25
N VAL A 97 -6.12 7.34 6.34
CA VAL A 97 -4.98 7.59 7.23
C VAL A 97 -3.74 7.82 6.38
N LYS A 98 -3.00 8.87 6.70
CA LYS A 98 -1.69 9.16 6.12
C LYS A 98 -0.70 8.09 6.56
N SER A 99 -0.08 7.40 5.61
CA SER A 99 1.06 6.54 5.91
C SER A 99 2.31 7.40 6.16
N PRO A 100 3.24 6.94 7.02
CA PRO A 100 4.55 7.57 7.09
C PRO A 100 5.19 7.58 5.70
N LYS A 101 5.96 8.64 5.41
CA LYS A 101 6.74 8.70 4.18
C LYS A 101 7.73 7.54 4.19
N ILE A 102 7.81 6.81 3.08
CA ILE A 102 8.82 5.79 2.90
C ILE A 102 10.16 6.51 2.82
N ASN A 103 11.05 6.18 3.75
CA ASN A 103 12.41 6.71 3.79
C ASN A 103 13.38 5.69 3.18
N GLN A 104 14.62 6.12 2.96
CA GLN A 104 15.70 5.18 2.68
C GLN A 104 15.92 4.29 3.90
N PHE A 105 16.23 3.03 3.63
CA PHE A 105 16.72 2.11 4.65
C PHE A 105 18.08 2.56 5.16
N ASP A 106 18.24 2.57 6.48
CA ASP A 106 19.55 2.67 7.09
C ASP A 106 20.12 1.27 7.42
N GLU A 107 21.38 1.24 7.83
CA GLU A 107 22.10 0.00 8.14
C GLU A 107 21.41 -0.77 9.28
N ASP A 108 21.02 -0.08 10.35
CA ASP A 108 20.38 -0.69 11.51
C ASP A 108 19.01 -1.31 11.15
N GLU A 109 18.18 -0.60 10.37
CA GLU A 109 16.88 -1.09 9.92
C GLU A 109 17.01 -2.37 9.08
N LEU A 110 18.01 -2.42 8.18
CA LEU A 110 18.24 -3.61 7.36
C LEU A 110 18.82 -4.77 8.14
N ILE A 111 19.76 -4.52 9.06
CA ILE A 111 20.29 -5.56 9.95
C ILE A 111 19.14 -6.18 10.77
N ASP A 112 18.31 -5.34 11.39
CA ASP A 112 17.18 -5.78 12.19
C ASP A 112 16.16 -6.58 11.38
N TRP A 113 15.91 -6.18 10.14
CA TRP A 113 15.03 -6.90 9.23
C TRP A 113 15.63 -8.25 8.82
N MET A 114 16.90 -8.30 8.38
CA MET A 114 17.56 -9.54 7.95
C MET A 114 17.66 -10.56 9.10
N MET A 115 17.96 -10.10 10.31
CA MET A 115 18.00 -10.97 11.49
C MET A 115 16.63 -11.57 11.81
N ARG A 116 15.56 -10.79 11.65
CA ARG A 116 14.18 -11.24 11.89
C ARG A 116 13.73 -12.26 10.86
N GLU A 117 14.11 -12.08 9.62
CA GLU A 117 13.73 -12.96 8.50
C GLU A 117 14.79 -14.05 8.22
N SER A 118 15.73 -14.27 9.14
CA SER A 118 16.88 -15.17 8.96
C SER A 118 16.52 -16.62 8.65
N GLU A 119 15.33 -17.09 9.05
CA GLU A 119 14.84 -18.44 8.72
C GLU A 119 14.40 -18.58 7.26
N GLU A 120 13.99 -17.47 6.62
CA GLU A 120 13.47 -17.43 5.25
C GLU A 120 14.51 -16.93 4.25
N LEU A 121 15.54 -16.22 4.72
CA LEU A 121 16.62 -15.69 3.89
C LEU A 121 17.72 -16.72 3.62
N PRO A 122 18.41 -16.63 2.47
CA PRO A 122 19.60 -17.43 2.20
C PRO A 122 20.67 -17.27 3.28
N ILE A 123 21.51 -18.29 3.47
CA ILE A 123 22.57 -18.30 4.48
C ILE A 123 23.57 -17.14 4.32
N GLU A 124 23.73 -16.64 3.10
CA GLU A 124 24.56 -15.49 2.77
C GLU A 124 24.10 -14.22 3.51
N PHE A 125 22.81 -14.06 3.77
CA PHE A 125 22.24 -12.94 4.52
C PHE A 125 22.28 -13.13 6.04
N THR A 126 22.78 -14.26 6.55
CA THR A 126 22.72 -14.57 8.00
C THR A 126 24.08 -14.85 8.63
N HIS A 127 25.10 -15.20 7.84
CA HIS A 127 26.44 -15.49 8.35
C HIS A 127 27.34 -14.24 8.50
N GLU A 128 27.12 -13.21 7.68
CA GLU A 128 27.89 -11.94 7.64
C GLU A 128 26.93 -10.77 7.38
N VAL A 129 25.97 -10.58 8.29
CA VAL A 129 24.86 -9.64 8.12
C VAL A 129 25.38 -8.21 7.91
N ASP A 130 26.34 -7.77 8.73
CA ASP A 130 26.87 -6.41 8.67
C ASP A 130 27.57 -6.13 7.33
N GLU A 131 28.41 -7.05 6.85
CA GLU A 131 29.04 -6.93 5.53
C GLU A 131 28.00 -6.97 4.41
N THR A 132 27.01 -7.86 4.51
CA THR A 132 25.97 -8.01 3.48
C THR A 132 25.13 -6.74 3.36
N VAL A 133 24.72 -6.15 4.49
CA VAL A 133 23.95 -4.90 4.51
C VAL A 133 24.74 -3.77 3.86
N LYS A 134 26.04 -3.65 4.14
CA LYS A 134 26.89 -2.63 3.48
C LYS A 134 26.91 -2.79 1.97
N VAL A 135 27.14 -4.01 1.48
CA VAL A 135 27.17 -4.24 0.02
C VAL A 135 25.79 -3.98 -0.59
N VAL A 136 24.71 -4.36 0.09
CA VAL A 136 23.34 -4.08 -0.38
C VAL A 136 23.12 -2.57 -0.49
N LEU A 137 23.47 -1.79 0.53
CA LEU A 137 23.31 -0.33 0.53
C LEU A 137 24.18 0.36 -0.52
N GLU A 138 25.42 -0.08 -0.70
CA GLU A 138 26.35 0.45 -1.72
C GLU A 138 25.82 0.21 -3.15
N ASN A 139 25.16 -0.92 -3.39
CA ASN A 139 24.61 -1.27 -4.70
C ASN A 139 23.19 -0.74 -4.97
N SER A 140 22.53 -0.14 -3.98
CA SER A 140 21.10 0.20 -4.03
C SER A 140 20.78 1.71 -3.95
N ASP A 141 21.67 2.55 -4.49
CA ASP A 141 21.55 4.01 -4.41
C ASP A 141 21.34 4.48 -2.95
N ASN A 142 22.17 3.92 -2.05
CA ASN A 142 22.23 4.29 -0.64
C ASN A 142 20.89 4.15 0.09
N GLY A 143 20.25 2.98 -0.04
CA GLY A 143 19.09 2.60 0.78
C GLY A 143 17.73 2.92 0.18
N ILE A 144 17.63 3.35 -1.09
CA ILE A 144 16.32 3.55 -1.73
C ILE A 144 15.59 2.20 -1.78
N PRO A 145 14.37 2.08 -1.21
CA PRO A 145 13.74 0.77 -1.01
C PRO A 145 13.55 -0.07 -2.27
N GLU A 146 13.21 0.55 -3.42
CA GLU A 146 13.06 -0.21 -4.68
C GLU A 146 14.38 -0.89 -5.08
N TYR A 147 15.50 -0.18 -4.98
CA TYR A 147 16.80 -0.71 -5.36
C TYR A 147 17.37 -1.67 -4.31
N VAL A 148 17.09 -1.43 -3.02
CA VAL A 148 17.46 -2.35 -1.94
C VAL A 148 16.76 -3.70 -2.14
N LEU A 149 15.45 -3.67 -2.38
CA LEU A 149 14.69 -4.89 -2.63
C LEU A 149 15.13 -5.58 -3.92
N ALA A 150 15.48 -4.81 -4.96
CA ALA A 150 16.02 -5.37 -6.19
C ALA A 150 17.35 -6.11 -5.98
N GLU A 151 18.29 -5.51 -5.23
CA GLU A 151 19.58 -6.11 -4.88
C GLU A 151 19.42 -7.36 -4.00
N ILE A 152 18.51 -7.33 -3.02
CA ILE A 152 18.20 -8.50 -2.20
C ILE A 152 17.62 -9.63 -3.08
N CYS A 153 16.70 -9.29 -3.98
CA CYS A 153 16.09 -10.26 -4.88
C CYS A 153 17.12 -10.91 -5.82
N ASP A 154 18.02 -10.12 -6.42
CA ASP A 154 19.08 -10.62 -7.30
C ASP A 154 19.98 -11.64 -6.60
N ARG A 155 20.37 -11.35 -5.35
CA ARG A 155 21.14 -12.27 -4.49
C ARG A 155 20.37 -13.53 -4.11
N CYS A 156 19.05 -13.45 -4.01
CA CYS A 156 18.18 -14.61 -3.84
C CYS A 156 17.96 -15.39 -5.15
N GLY A 157 18.54 -14.96 -6.27
CA GLY A 157 18.36 -15.56 -7.60
C GLY A 157 16.98 -15.28 -8.20
N VAL A 158 16.34 -14.19 -7.79
CA VAL A 158 15.01 -13.78 -8.25
C VAL A 158 15.11 -12.40 -8.91
N ASP A 159 14.63 -12.26 -10.15
CA ASP A 159 14.66 -10.97 -10.82
C ASP A 159 13.51 -10.08 -10.34
N TRP A 160 13.83 -8.94 -9.72
CA TRP A 160 12.82 -8.01 -9.22
C TRP A 160 11.87 -7.50 -10.32
N TYR A 161 12.39 -7.15 -11.49
CA TYR A 161 11.60 -6.51 -12.55
C TYR A 161 10.82 -7.52 -13.41
N ASN A 162 11.34 -8.74 -13.54
CA ASN A 162 10.79 -9.79 -14.39
C ASN A 162 9.98 -10.82 -13.58
N ASP A 163 10.44 -11.24 -12.41
CA ASP A 163 9.79 -12.30 -11.63
C ASP A 163 8.87 -11.76 -10.53
N VAL A 164 9.24 -10.65 -9.90
CA VAL A 164 8.46 -10.07 -8.79
C VAL A 164 7.47 -9.04 -9.31
N LYS A 165 7.94 -7.95 -9.93
CA LYS A 165 7.10 -6.83 -10.38
C LYS A 165 5.99 -7.26 -11.33
N GLN A 166 6.28 -8.17 -12.27
CA GLN A 166 5.27 -8.74 -13.19
C GLN A 166 4.18 -9.53 -12.47
N ARG A 167 4.56 -10.24 -11.39
CA ARG A 167 3.65 -11.11 -10.62
C ARG A 167 2.64 -10.29 -9.83
N TRP A 168 3.05 -9.10 -9.38
CA TRP A 168 2.20 -8.19 -8.61
C TRP A 168 1.47 -7.16 -9.46
N ARG A 169 1.80 -7.02 -10.77
CA ARG A 169 1.22 -6.02 -11.69
C ARG A 169 1.16 -4.62 -11.05
N LEU A 170 2.23 -4.24 -10.34
CA LEU A 170 2.44 -2.89 -9.82
C LEU A 170 2.71 -1.91 -10.97
#